data_AF-A0AA92X1L9-F1
#
_entry.id   AF-A0AA92X1L9-F1
#
_cell.length_a   1.000
_cell.length_b   1.000
_cell.length_c   1.000
_cell.angle_alpha   90.00
_cell.angle_beta   90.00
_cell.angle_gamma   90.00
#
_symmetry.space_group_name_H-M   'P 1'
#
loop_
_entity.id
_entity.type
_entity.pdbx_description
1 polymer ?
#
loop_
_entity_poly.entity_id
_entity_poly.type
_entity_poly.pdbx_seq_one_letter_code
_entity_poly.pdbx_strand_id
1 'polypeptide(L)'
;MITIVNDSTRRTAVTFAVLIMAGLMLSGCAGKNGAGVVAVKKVSQNNPNEKTDEQRIVLCQQRVNSLKNINPQSYQKRIAYFNGLLSNASGYAGIRSHVDGSTRKAIDALYKYKTEKFCADVEHELMSDLSSRVESL
;
A
#
# COMPACT_ATOMS: atom_id res chain seq x y z
N MET A 1 -55.30 29.27 -11.51
CA MET A 1 -55.62 27.82 -11.57
C MET A 1 -54.32 27.08 -11.86
N ILE A 2 -53.81 26.38 -10.82
CA ILE A 2 -52.91 25.19 -10.81
C ILE A 2 -51.55 25.25 -11.54
N THR A 3 -50.47 25.45 -10.78
CA THR A 3 -49.10 24.97 -11.09
C THR A 3 -48.45 24.23 -9.90
N ILE A 4 -49.25 23.56 -9.06
CA ILE A 4 -48.80 22.93 -7.80
C ILE A 4 -48.56 21.40 -7.95
N VAL A 5 -48.72 20.83 -9.15
CA VAL A 5 -48.71 19.36 -9.34
C VAL A 5 -47.34 18.79 -9.79
N ASN A 6 -46.35 19.63 -10.12
CA ASN A 6 -45.09 19.18 -10.73
C ASN A 6 -43.89 19.05 -9.78
N ASP A 7 -43.92 19.62 -8.57
CA ASP A 7 -42.78 19.52 -7.62
C ASP A 7 -42.86 18.24 -6.78
N SER A 8 -44.06 17.87 -6.33
CA SER A 8 -44.30 16.70 -5.49
C SER A 8 -43.89 15.41 -6.21
N THR A 9 -44.32 15.20 -7.45
CA THR A 9 -44.01 14.00 -8.25
C THR A 9 -42.51 13.84 -8.51
N ARG A 10 -41.78 14.95 -8.65
CA ARG A 10 -40.34 14.97 -8.88
C ARG A 10 -39.55 14.64 -7.61
N ARG A 11 -40.01 15.11 -6.44
CA ARG A 11 -39.44 14.74 -5.13
C ARG A 11 -39.67 13.27 -4.81
N THR A 12 -40.88 12.74 -5.03
CA THR A 12 -41.18 11.33 -4.77
C THR A 12 -40.36 10.39 -5.65
N ALA A 13 -40.16 10.73 -6.93
CA ALA A 13 -39.33 9.95 -7.85
C ALA A 13 -37.85 9.90 -7.42
N VAL A 14 -37.29 11.01 -6.94
CA VAL A 14 -35.90 11.07 -6.47
C VAL A 14 -35.70 10.28 -5.18
N THR A 15 -36.67 10.33 -4.25
CA THR A 15 -36.59 9.55 -3.00
C THR A 15 -36.73 8.05 -3.23
N PHE A 16 -37.54 7.61 -4.19
CA PHE A 16 -37.65 6.18 -4.54
C PHE A 16 -36.39 5.65 -5.24
N ALA A 17 -35.71 6.46 -6.07
CA ALA A 17 -34.48 6.06 -6.74
C ALA A 17 -33.29 5.87 -5.77
N VAL A 18 -33.21 6.67 -4.70
CA VAL A 18 -32.13 6.57 -3.69
C VAL A 18 -32.30 5.34 -2.80
N LEU A 19 -33.54 4.91 -2.51
CA LEU A 19 -33.81 3.74 -1.68
C LEU A 19 -33.51 2.40 -2.37
N ILE A 20 -33.61 2.32 -3.70
CA ILE A 20 -33.40 1.06 -4.44
C ILE A 20 -31.90 0.75 -4.65
N MET A 21 -31.01 1.74 -4.66
CA MET A 21 -29.57 1.50 -4.83
C MET A 21 -28.85 0.99 -3.56
N ALA A 22 -29.47 1.08 -2.38
CA ALA A 22 -28.88 0.63 -1.12
C ALA A 22 -29.09 -0.88 -0.83
N GLY A 23 -29.86 -1.60 -1.66
CA GLY A 23 -30.30 -2.97 -1.36
C GLY A 23 -29.46 -4.13 -1.91
N LEU A 24 -28.40 -3.88 -2.68
CA LEU A 24 -27.73 -4.94 -3.46
C LEU A 24 -26.36 -5.43 -2.93
N MET A 25 -25.96 -5.08 -1.70
CA MET A 25 -24.64 -5.49 -1.15
C MET A 25 -24.75 -6.22 0.19
N LEU A 26 -25.60 -7.26 0.27
CA LEU A 26 -25.64 -8.20 1.40
C LEU A 26 -25.76 -9.66 0.91
N SER A 27 -24.93 -10.08 -0.06
CA SER A 27 -24.62 -11.50 -0.25
C SER A 27 -23.55 -11.92 0.76
N GLY A 28 -24.00 -12.25 1.98
CA GLY A 28 -23.17 -12.92 2.98
C GLY A 28 -22.88 -14.36 2.58
N CYS A 29 -21.62 -14.77 2.60
CA CYS A 29 -21.21 -16.16 2.42
C CYS A 29 -21.46 -16.92 3.72
N ALA A 30 -22.33 -17.94 3.70
CA ALA A 30 -22.55 -18.84 4.83
C ALA A 30 -21.37 -19.83 4.98
N GLY A 31 -20.36 -19.44 5.75
CA GLY A 31 -19.28 -20.33 6.19
C GLY A 31 -19.80 -21.34 7.20
N LYS A 32 -19.92 -22.60 6.78
CA LYS A 32 -20.30 -23.74 7.63
C LYS A 32 -19.20 -23.99 8.67
N ASN A 33 -19.48 -23.70 9.93
CA ASN A 33 -18.61 -23.99 11.06
C ASN A 33 -18.53 -25.50 11.30
N GLY A 34 -17.55 -26.15 10.67
CA GLY A 34 -17.02 -27.42 11.14
C GLY A 34 -16.09 -27.15 12.31
N ALA A 35 -16.48 -27.56 13.52
CA ALA A 35 -15.61 -27.64 14.67
C ALA A 35 -14.47 -28.63 14.37
N GLY A 36 -13.38 -28.11 13.82
CA GLY A 36 -12.09 -28.74 13.75
C GLY A 36 -11.08 -27.72 14.21
N VAL A 37 -10.46 -27.96 15.37
CA VAL A 37 -9.25 -27.27 15.81
C VAL A 37 -8.14 -27.54 14.79
N VAL A 38 -8.13 -26.80 13.70
CA VAL A 38 -7.02 -26.77 12.75
C VAL A 38 -5.98 -25.88 13.39
N ALA A 39 -4.98 -26.50 14.01
CA ALA A 39 -3.73 -25.83 14.34
C ALA A 39 -3.32 -25.03 13.10
N VAL A 40 -3.24 -23.69 13.25
CA VAL A 40 -2.71 -22.80 12.22
C VAL A 40 -1.29 -23.26 11.96
N LYS A 41 -1.12 -24.14 10.98
CA LYS A 41 0.16 -24.49 10.41
C LYS A 41 0.68 -23.16 9.89
N LYS A 42 1.80 -22.68 10.44
CA LYS A 42 2.53 -21.57 9.84
C LYS A 42 2.65 -21.89 8.37
N VAL A 43 1.98 -21.11 7.53
CA VAL A 43 2.22 -21.12 6.10
C VAL A 43 3.62 -20.54 5.95
N SER A 44 4.63 -21.41 6.06
CA SER A 44 5.92 -21.15 5.45
C SER A 44 5.65 -21.30 3.96
N GLN A 45 5.14 -20.23 3.36
CA GLN A 45 5.13 -20.05 1.93
C GLN A 45 6.60 -19.90 1.51
N ASN A 46 7.33 -21.01 1.48
CA ASN A 46 8.61 -21.03 0.77
C ASN A 46 8.26 -21.10 -0.71
N ASN A 47 7.83 -19.97 -1.27
CA ASN A 47 7.75 -19.81 -2.70
C ASN A 47 9.19 -19.61 -3.19
N PRO A 48 9.75 -20.50 -4.04
CA PRO A 48 11.13 -20.36 -4.52
C PRO A 48 11.37 -19.10 -5.37
N ASN A 49 10.33 -18.31 -5.64
CA ASN A 49 10.38 -17.00 -6.30
C ASN A 49 10.22 -15.79 -5.35
N GLU A 50 10.13 -15.99 -4.03
CA GLU A 50 10.06 -14.85 -3.10
C GLU A 50 11.42 -14.16 -3.02
N LYS A 51 11.48 -12.89 -3.47
CA LYS A 51 12.69 -12.09 -3.39
C LYS A 51 13.06 -11.87 -1.93
N THR A 52 14.33 -12.06 -1.59
CA THR A 52 14.83 -11.73 -0.24
C THR A 52 14.66 -10.24 0.04
N ASP A 53 14.63 -9.85 1.32
CA ASP A 53 14.52 -8.45 1.70
C ASP A 53 15.67 -7.61 1.10
N GLU A 54 16.87 -8.18 0.99
CA GLU A 54 18.03 -7.56 0.32
C GLU A 54 17.77 -7.34 -1.17
N GLN A 55 17.25 -8.36 -1.87
CA GLN A 55 16.94 -8.25 -3.30
C GLN A 55 15.86 -7.19 -3.56
N ARG A 56 14.88 -7.05 -2.66
CA ARG A 56 13.84 -6.03 -2.73
C ARG A 56 14.43 -4.62 -2.54
N ILE A 57 15.37 -4.45 -1.60
CA ILE A 57 16.08 -3.18 -1.38
C ILE A 57 16.95 -2.82 -2.58
N VAL A 58 17.69 -3.76 -3.16
CA VAL A 58 18.52 -3.52 -4.37
C VAL A 58 17.65 -3.07 -5.54
N LEU A 59 16.53 -3.74 -5.79
CA LEU A 59 15.59 -3.34 -6.84
C LEU A 59 15.02 -1.93 -6.59
N CYS A 60 14.68 -1.64 -5.34
CA CYS A 60 14.20 -0.33 -4.93
C CYS A 60 15.23 0.77 -5.20
N GLN A 61 16.50 0.53 -4.86
CA GLN A 61 17.60 1.44 -5.16
C GLN A 61 17.76 1.68 -6.67
N GLN A 62 17.65 0.62 -7.48
CA GLN A 62 17.67 0.76 -8.94
C GLN A 62 16.54 1.68 -9.43
N ARG A 63 15.32 1.52 -8.91
CA ARG A 63 14.19 2.39 -9.26
C ARG A 63 14.40 3.83 -8.84
N VAL A 64 14.95 4.08 -7.65
CA VAL A 64 15.34 5.43 -7.23
C VAL A 64 16.34 6.01 -8.23
N ASN A 65 17.38 5.26 -8.61
CA ASN A 65 18.41 5.73 -9.53
C ASN A 65 17.87 6.01 -10.94
N SER A 66 16.86 5.28 -11.41
CA SER A 66 16.20 5.55 -12.70
C SER A 66 15.58 6.95 -12.76
N LEU A 67 15.08 7.46 -11.63
CA LEU A 67 14.53 8.82 -11.55
C LEU A 67 15.58 9.89 -11.89
N LYS A 68 16.89 9.60 -11.80
CA LYS A 68 17.95 10.57 -12.14
C LYS A 68 17.78 11.16 -13.54
N ASN A 69 17.33 10.35 -14.50
CA ASN A 69 17.15 10.78 -15.89
C ASN A 69 15.67 11.10 -16.23
N ILE A 70 14.73 10.57 -15.43
CA ILE A 70 13.30 10.67 -15.68
C ILE A 70 12.69 11.88 -14.94
N ASN A 71 13.08 12.09 -13.69
CA ASN A 71 12.60 13.17 -12.84
C ASN A 71 13.70 13.56 -11.84
N PRO A 72 14.68 14.39 -12.26
CA PRO A 72 15.84 14.74 -11.45
C PRO A 72 15.47 15.40 -10.12
N GLN A 73 14.38 16.18 -10.09
CA GLN A 73 13.90 16.83 -8.87
C GLN A 73 13.40 15.81 -7.85
N SER A 74 12.64 14.81 -8.30
CA SER A 74 12.18 13.74 -7.42
C SER A 74 13.33 12.83 -6.96
N TYR A 75 14.27 12.53 -7.86
CA TYR A 75 15.47 11.76 -7.54
C TYR A 75 16.21 12.34 -6.32
N GLN A 76 16.48 13.66 -6.30
CA GLN A 76 17.20 14.30 -5.19
C GLN A 76 16.51 14.07 -3.84
N LYS A 77 15.19 14.17 -3.80
CA LYS A 77 14.40 13.95 -2.57
C LYS A 77 14.45 12.48 -2.15
N ARG A 78 14.26 11.57 -3.11
CA ARG A 78 14.12 10.13 -2.83
C ARG A 78 15.44 9.47 -2.48
N ILE A 79 16.55 9.84 -3.13
CA ILE A 79 17.86 9.28 -2.79
C ILE A 79 18.34 9.75 -1.41
N ALA A 80 18.08 11.01 -1.04
CA ALA A 80 18.39 11.51 0.29
C ALA A 80 17.60 10.75 1.37
N TYR A 81 16.30 10.54 1.15
CA TYR A 81 15.47 9.77 2.09
C TYR A 81 15.89 8.30 2.18
N PHE A 82 16.18 7.65 1.04
CA PHE A 82 16.65 6.26 1.01
C PHE A 82 17.96 6.08 1.80
N ASN A 83 18.93 6.97 1.57
CA ASN A 83 20.20 6.96 2.31
C ASN A 83 19.98 7.21 3.81
N GLY A 84 19.03 8.09 4.17
CA GLY A 84 18.62 8.32 5.55
C GLY A 84 18.02 7.08 6.21
N LEU A 85 17.14 6.34 5.51
CA LEU A 85 16.60 5.08 6.01
C LEU A 85 17.70 4.05 6.29
N LEU A 86 18.64 3.88 5.36
CA LEU A 86 19.76 2.94 5.51
C LEU A 86 20.70 3.34 6.66
N SER A 87 21.02 4.63 6.79
CA SER A 87 21.84 5.15 7.88
C SER A 87 21.19 4.92 9.24
N ASN A 88 19.88 5.18 9.35
CA ASN A 88 19.13 4.95 10.60
C ASN A 88 19.05 3.46 10.94
N ALA A 89 18.85 2.60 9.94
CA ALA A 89 18.86 1.16 10.12
C ALA A 89 20.24 0.66 10.62
N SER A 90 21.33 1.18 10.07
CA SER A 90 22.69 0.89 10.53
C SER A 90 22.92 1.35 11.98
N GLY A 91 22.50 2.57 12.34
CA GLY A 91 22.61 3.07 13.71
C GLY A 91 21.83 2.22 14.71
N TYR A 92 20.60 1.81 14.36
CA TYR A 92 19.81 0.92 15.18
C TYR A 92 20.42 -0.49 15.27
N ALA A 93 20.99 -1.03 14.19
CA ALA A 93 21.66 -2.32 14.21
C ALA A 93 22.79 -2.38 15.26
N GLY A 94 23.51 -1.27 15.48
CA GLY A 94 24.56 -1.15 16.50
C GLY A 94 24.07 -1.25 17.95
N ILE A 95 22.82 -0.88 18.23
CA ILE A 95 22.23 -0.94 19.58
C ILE A 95 21.15 -2.01 19.74
N ARG A 96 20.82 -2.74 18.66
CA ARG A 96 19.74 -3.72 18.60
C ARG A 96 19.87 -4.86 19.63
N SER A 97 21.10 -5.23 20.01
CA SER A 97 21.37 -6.22 21.08
C SER A 97 21.12 -5.68 22.48
N HIS A 98 21.10 -4.36 22.66
CA HIS A 98 21.00 -3.68 23.96
C HIS A 98 19.58 -3.18 24.29
N VAL A 99 18.63 -3.35 23.37
CA VAL A 99 17.21 -3.02 23.58
C VAL A 99 16.43 -4.26 24.02
N ASP A 100 15.38 -4.06 24.82
CA ASP A 100 14.50 -5.14 25.24
C ASP A 100 13.77 -5.78 24.05
N GLY A 101 13.31 -7.02 24.23
CA GLY A 101 12.73 -7.81 23.16
C GLY A 101 11.45 -7.23 22.55
N SER A 102 10.68 -6.44 23.32
CA SER A 102 9.44 -5.82 22.82
C SER A 102 9.77 -4.61 21.94
N THR A 103 10.67 -3.73 22.42
CA THR A 103 11.16 -2.58 21.66
C THR A 103 11.84 -3.04 20.37
N ARG A 104 12.70 -4.08 20.44
CA ARG A 104 13.36 -4.63 19.26
C ARG A 104 12.37 -5.04 18.17
N LYS A 105 11.33 -5.81 18.53
CA LYS A 105 10.32 -6.28 17.58
C LYS A 105 9.54 -5.12 16.96
N ALA A 106 9.18 -4.12 17.77
CA ALA A 106 8.43 -2.95 17.28
C ALA A 106 9.26 -2.13 16.28
N ILE A 107 10.53 -1.87 16.59
CA ILE A 107 11.42 -1.10 15.73
C ILE A 107 11.80 -1.89 14.46
N ASP A 108 12.06 -3.20 14.57
CA ASP A 108 12.30 -4.08 13.42
C ASP A 108 11.11 -4.02 12.44
N ALA A 109 9.87 -4.14 12.96
CA ALA A 109 8.66 -4.05 12.16
C ALA A 109 8.46 -2.65 11.53
N LEU A 110 8.77 -1.59 12.28
CA LEU A 110 8.68 -0.22 11.78
C LEU A 110 9.66 0.03 10.63
N TYR A 111 10.90 -0.44 10.75
CA TYR A 111 11.89 -0.33 9.67
C TYR A 111 11.44 -1.08 8.43
N LYS A 112 10.95 -2.32 8.59
CA LYS A 112 10.40 -3.11 7.48
C LYS A 112 9.29 -2.34 6.77
N TYR A 113 8.30 -1.86 7.51
CA TYR A 113 7.18 -1.09 6.95
C TYR A 113 7.66 0.18 6.22
N LYS A 114 8.53 0.98 6.84
CA LYS A 114 9.01 2.23 6.23
C LYS A 114 9.77 2.00 4.93
N THR A 115 10.61 0.97 4.89
CA THR A 115 11.37 0.61 3.69
C THR A 115 10.43 0.11 2.59
N GLU A 116 9.51 -0.80 2.92
CA GLU A 116 8.56 -1.34 1.95
C GLU A 116 7.64 -0.26 1.38
N LYS A 117 7.10 0.60 2.24
CA LYS A 117 6.27 1.73 1.83
C LYS A 117 7.03 2.66 0.90
N PHE A 118 8.23 3.08 1.30
CA PHE A 118 9.06 3.97 0.48
C PHE A 118 9.33 3.36 -0.90
N CYS A 119 9.66 2.06 -0.95
CA CYS A 119 9.92 1.38 -2.21
C CYS A 119 8.66 1.28 -3.08
N ALA A 120 7.48 1.08 -2.50
CA ALA A 120 6.21 1.14 -3.25
C ALA A 120 5.95 2.57 -3.79
N ASP A 121 6.17 3.59 -2.96
CA ASP A 121 5.97 5.00 -3.35
C ASP A 121 6.92 5.42 -4.50
N VAL A 122 8.16 4.89 -4.54
CA VAL A 122 9.11 5.10 -5.64
C VAL A 122 8.68 4.35 -6.89
N GLU A 123 8.16 3.13 -6.74
CA GLU A 123 7.66 2.33 -7.87
C GLU A 123 6.55 3.07 -8.60
N HIS A 124 5.56 3.52 -7.84
CA HIS A 124 4.39 4.18 -8.35
C HIS A 124 4.76 5.47 -9.09
N GLU A 125 5.62 6.29 -8.50
CA GLU A 125 6.07 7.52 -9.16
C GLU A 125 6.86 7.22 -10.43
N LEU A 126 7.80 6.28 -10.41
CA LEU A 126 8.57 5.94 -11.59
C LEU A 126 7.66 5.49 -12.75
N MET A 127 6.64 4.67 -12.46
CA MET A 127 5.66 4.24 -13.45
C MET A 127 4.81 5.41 -13.97
N SER A 128 4.39 6.31 -13.08
CA SER A 128 3.66 7.53 -13.46
C SER A 128 4.49 8.41 -14.40
N ASP A 129 5.75 8.69 -14.03
CA ASP A 129 6.64 9.55 -14.83
C ASP A 129 6.98 8.90 -16.19
N LEU A 130 7.13 7.57 -16.23
CA LEU A 130 7.31 6.82 -17.47
C LEU A 130 6.07 6.90 -18.37
N SER A 131 4.86 6.73 -17.81
CA SER A 131 3.60 6.85 -18.57
C SER A 131 3.46 8.22 -19.20
N SER A 132 3.66 9.29 -18.43
CA SER A 132 3.57 10.66 -18.95
C SER A 132 4.59 10.96 -20.05
N ARG A 133 5.78 10.35 -20.01
CA ARG A 133 6.77 10.46 -21.09
C ARG A 133 6.34 9.74 -22.36
N VAL A 134 5.69 8.58 -22.26
CA VAL A 134 5.19 7.83 -23.42
C VAL A 134 3.98 8.53 -24.04
N GLU A 135 3.07 9.07 -23.21
CA GLU A 135 1.86 9.78 -23.66
C GLU A 135 2.16 11.13 -24.33
N SER A 136 3.36 11.68 -24.16
CA SER A 136 3.79 12.96 -24.76
C SER A 136 4.59 12.81 -26.06
N LEU A 137 4.76 11.57 -26.55
CA LEU A 137 5.34 11.26 -27.87
C LEU A 137 4.30 11.37 -28.98
#